data_AF-A0A2N6ETS0-F1
#
_entry.id   AF-A0A2N6ETS0-F1
#
_cell.length_a   1.000
_cell.length_b   1.000
_cell.length_c   1.000
_cell.angle_alpha   90.00
_cell.angle_beta   90.00
_cell.angle_gamma   90.00
#
_symmetry.space_group_name_H-M   'P 1'
#
loop_
_entity.id
_entity.type
_entity.pdbx_description
1 polymer ?
#
loop_
_entity_poly.entity_id
_entity_poly.type
_entity_poly.pdbx_seq_one_letter_code
_entity_poly.pdbx_strand_id
1 'polypeptide(L)'
;YLYATDAATTIDLDGDGTDYSIDTWGSGSVHDNLYSGDDVYQPVFAVTPGNGWDPSLYAGAVAFVGFNGGFASTYSSLHFKFKGNYSSVRVKFSNTTIGPELEKEYQLASANAMDLGNGWYEMSIRMSDYPVLTTATEFAILNFGTDPFYLTDIYFE
;
A
#
# COMPACT_ATOMS: atom_id res chain seq x y z
N TYR A 1 13.10 1.99 0.52
CA TYR A 1 11.93 1.75 -0.36
C TYR A 1 11.40 0.36 -0.12
N LEU A 2 10.12 0.13 -0.41
CA LEU A 2 9.42 -1.16 -0.27
C LEU A 2 9.17 -1.85 -1.61
N TYR A 3 8.89 -1.05 -2.63
CA TYR A 3 8.72 -1.47 -4.01
C TYR A 3 9.03 -0.28 -4.91
N ALA A 4 9.64 -0.50 -6.07
CA ALA A 4 9.96 0.56 -7.02
C ALA A 4 9.92 0.03 -8.45
N THR A 5 9.54 0.89 -9.39
CA THR A 5 9.64 0.59 -10.83
C THR A 5 11.08 0.65 -11.31
N ASP A 6 11.86 1.60 -10.79
CA ASP A 6 13.28 1.72 -11.13
C ASP A 6 14.09 0.65 -10.38
N ALA A 7 14.64 -0.30 -11.14
CA ALA A 7 15.49 -1.38 -10.63
C ALA A 7 16.80 -0.89 -9.98
N ALA A 8 17.22 0.36 -10.23
CA ALA A 8 18.35 0.97 -9.53
C ALA A 8 17.99 1.45 -8.12
N THR A 9 16.69 1.54 -7.79
CA THR A 9 16.23 1.93 -6.45
C THR A 9 16.52 0.81 -5.47
N THR A 10 17.23 1.15 -4.41
CA THR A 10 17.50 0.19 -3.33
C THR A 10 16.21 -0.01 -2.53
N ILE A 11 15.67 -1.24 -2.59
CA ILE A 11 14.63 -1.70 -1.66
C ILE A 11 15.33 -1.93 -0.33
N ASP A 12 14.90 -1.18 0.68
CA ASP A 12 15.50 -1.15 2.00
C ASP A 12 14.44 -0.67 2.99
N LEU A 13 14.24 -1.47 4.04
CA LEU A 13 13.70 -1.04 5.31
C LEU A 13 14.57 -1.65 6.42
N ASP A 14 15.76 -1.06 6.55
CA ASP A 14 16.78 -1.21 7.59
C ASP A 14 17.57 -2.55 7.59
N GLY A 15 18.27 -2.80 6.49
CA GLY A 15 19.67 -3.25 6.56
C GLY A 15 20.00 -4.74 6.45
N ASP A 16 19.03 -5.67 6.46
CA ASP A 16 19.34 -7.10 6.21
C ASP A 16 18.43 -7.84 5.21
N GLY A 17 17.34 -7.20 4.75
CA GLY A 17 16.46 -7.77 3.73
C GLY A 17 15.51 -8.85 4.26
N THR A 18 15.30 -8.95 5.58
CA THR A 18 14.33 -9.86 6.21
C THR A 18 13.25 -9.16 7.05
N ASP A 19 13.19 -7.82 7.04
CA ASP A 19 12.37 -7.02 7.94
C ASP A 19 10.85 -7.11 7.69
N TYR A 20 10.44 -7.58 6.51
CA TYR A 20 9.04 -7.77 6.19
C TYR A 20 8.81 -8.83 5.11
N SER A 21 7.57 -9.31 5.02
CA SER A 21 7.03 -10.03 3.87
C SER A 21 5.84 -9.30 3.28
N ILE A 22 5.55 -9.58 2.01
CA ILE A 22 4.34 -9.09 1.34
C ILE A 22 3.24 -10.14 1.47
N ASP A 23 2.04 -9.72 1.86
CA ASP A 23 0.87 -10.57 2.06
C ASP A 23 -0.40 -9.91 1.48
N THR A 24 -1.45 -10.69 1.32
CA THR A 24 -2.80 -10.25 0.91
C THR A 24 -3.67 -9.86 2.12
N TRP A 25 -3.19 -10.09 3.34
CA TRP A 25 -3.96 -10.07 4.59
C TRP A 25 -5.19 -10.98 4.56
N GLY A 26 -5.20 -12.01 3.71
CA GLY A 26 -6.35 -12.89 3.52
C GLY A 26 -7.50 -12.27 2.73
N SER A 27 -7.30 -11.13 2.06
CA SER A 27 -8.31 -10.53 1.18
C SER A 27 -8.69 -11.43 0.00
N GLY A 28 -7.88 -12.45 -0.30
CA GLY A 28 -8.06 -13.34 -1.44
C GLY A 28 -7.63 -12.71 -2.76
N SER A 29 -6.98 -11.54 -2.72
CA SER A 29 -6.43 -10.90 -3.90
C SER A 29 -5.29 -11.72 -4.52
N VAL A 30 -5.09 -11.53 -5.82
CA VAL A 30 -3.95 -12.09 -6.55
C VAL A 30 -2.97 -10.95 -6.85
N HIS A 31 -1.71 -11.18 -6.55
CA HIS A 31 -0.61 -10.24 -6.75
C HIS A 31 0.23 -10.64 -7.97
N ASP A 32 0.54 -9.69 -8.83
CA ASP A 32 1.58 -9.79 -9.86
C ASP A 32 2.52 -8.60 -9.71
N ASN A 33 3.67 -8.84 -9.08
CA ASN A 33 4.66 -7.82 -8.79
C ASN A 33 5.65 -7.56 -9.95
N LEU A 34 5.48 -8.27 -11.08
CA LEU A 34 6.28 -8.12 -12.30
C LEU A 34 5.42 -7.68 -13.50
N TYR A 35 4.21 -7.18 -13.25
CA TYR A 35 3.29 -6.77 -14.30
C TYR A 35 3.89 -5.63 -15.13
N SER A 36 4.03 -5.88 -16.44
CA SER A 36 4.66 -4.98 -17.41
C SER A 36 3.68 -4.45 -18.46
N GLY A 37 2.37 -4.63 -18.24
CA GLY A 37 1.33 -4.19 -19.17
C GLY A 37 0.82 -2.76 -18.93
N ASP A 38 1.43 -1.97 -18.04
CA ASP A 38 1.13 -0.54 -17.91
C ASP A 38 2.05 0.27 -18.85
N ASP A 39 1.50 1.26 -19.54
CA ASP A 39 2.23 2.02 -20.55
C ASP A 39 3.17 3.10 -19.98
N VAL A 40 3.09 3.39 -18.67
CA VAL A 40 3.84 4.48 -18.03
C VAL A 40 4.94 3.93 -17.12
N TYR A 41 4.61 2.96 -16.27
CA TYR A 41 5.55 2.37 -15.31
C TYR A 41 5.67 0.86 -15.53
N GLN A 42 6.89 0.34 -15.59
CA GLN A 42 7.14 -1.09 -15.80
C GLN A 42 8.40 -1.55 -15.04
N PRO A 43 8.30 -2.52 -14.11
CA PRO A 43 7.07 -3.19 -13.67
C PRO A 43 6.24 -2.29 -12.73
N VAL A 44 4.96 -2.66 -12.56
CA VAL A 44 4.11 -2.21 -11.46
C VAL A 44 3.59 -3.41 -10.68
N PHE A 45 3.21 -3.17 -9.43
CA PHE A 45 2.55 -4.17 -8.61
C PHE A 45 1.07 -4.18 -8.93
N ALA A 46 0.63 -5.18 -9.72
CA ALA A 46 -0.78 -5.37 -10.05
C ALA A 46 -1.50 -6.19 -8.98
N VAL A 47 -2.69 -5.73 -8.60
CA VAL A 47 -3.55 -6.38 -7.61
C VAL A 47 -4.90 -6.63 -8.23
N THR A 48 -5.28 -7.90 -8.32
CA THR A 48 -6.65 -8.31 -8.70
C THR A 48 -7.43 -8.61 -7.42
N PRO A 49 -8.50 -7.85 -7.10
CA PRO A 49 -9.31 -8.08 -5.90
C PRO A 49 -9.91 -9.49 -5.83
N GLY A 50 -10.04 -10.00 -4.62
CA GLY A 50 -10.75 -11.24 -4.30
C GLY A 50 -11.74 -11.03 -3.15
N ASN A 51 -12.41 -12.09 -2.72
CA ASN A 51 -13.47 -12.04 -1.69
C ASN A 51 -13.14 -12.91 -0.47
N GLY A 52 -11.86 -12.97 -0.10
CA GLY A 52 -11.35 -13.80 1.00
C GLY A 52 -11.77 -13.32 2.39
N TRP A 53 -12.02 -12.02 2.57
CA TRP A 53 -12.52 -11.45 3.83
C TRP A 53 -14.02 -11.67 4.03
N ASP A 54 -14.81 -11.54 2.97
CA ASP A 54 -16.26 -11.75 2.98
C ASP A 54 -16.71 -12.19 1.58
N PRO A 55 -17.47 -13.30 1.42
CA PRO A 55 -17.91 -13.79 0.12
C PRO A 55 -18.69 -12.79 -0.74
N SER A 56 -19.32 -11.79 -0.12
CA SER A 56 -20.13 -10.74 -0.75
C SER A 56 -19.38 -9.44 -1.02
N LEU A 57 -18.12 -9.32 -0.58
CA LEU A 57 -17.31 -8.11 -0.69
C LEU A 57 -15.96 -8.41 -1.33
N TYR A 58 -15.71 -7.82 -2.50
CA TYR A 58 -14.39 -7.88 -3.11
C TYR A 58 -13.49 -6.79 -2.55
N ALA A 59 -12.25 -7.16 -2.27
CA ALA A 59 -11.20 -6.24 -1.85
C ALA A 59 -9.84 -6.73 -2.36
N GLY A 60 -8.93 -5.79 -2.54
CA GLY A 60 -7.51 -6.09 -2.72
C GLY A 60 -6.69 -5.34 -1.71
N ALA A 61 -5.76 -6.03 -1.07
CA ALA A 61 -4.76 -5.43 -0.19
C ALA A 61 -3.35 -5.86 -0.62
N VAL A 62 -2.40 -4.93 -0.52
CA VAL A 62 -0.96 -5.21 -0.50
C VAL A 62 -0.48 -4.87 0.89
N ALA A 63 -0.28 -5.90 1.70
CA ALA A 63 0.20 -5.77 3.06
C ALA A 63 1.70 -6.01 3.13
N PHE A 64 2.37 -5.24 3.96
CA PHE A 64 3.75 -5.42 4.36
C PHE A 64 3.75 -5.76 5.84
N VAL A 65 4.16 -6.99 6.18
CA VAL A 65 3.99 -7.59 7.51
C VAL A 65 5.32 -8.04 8.09
N GLY A 66 5.46 -8.02 9.41
CA GLY A 66 6.64 -8.55 10.11
C GLY A 66 7.62 -7.50 10.63
N PHE A 67 7.30 -6.21 10.48
CA PHE A 67 8.13 -5.13 11.02
C PHE A 67 8.25 -5.19 12.55
N ASN A 68 9.35 -4.66 13.05
CA ASN A 68 9.47 -4.32 14.47
C ASN A 68 8.37 -3.36 14.90
N GLY A 69 7.83 -3.57 16.11
CA GLY A 69 6.80 -2.71 16.67
C GLY A 69 7.23 -1.25 16.70
N GLY A 70 6.46 -0.38 16.07
CA GLY A 70 6.75 1.04 16.03
C GLY A 70 7.50 1.51 14.78
N PHE A 71 7.77 0.64 13.80
CA PHE A 71 8.57 1.00 12.61
C PHE A 71 8.07 2.28 11.93
N ALA A 72 6.76 2.46 11.79
CA ALA A 72 6.18 3.60 11.09
C ALA A 72 6.32 4.93 11.86
N SER A 73 6.57 4.86 13.18
CA SER A 73 6.61 6.05 14.04
C SER A 73 7.88 6.90 13.87
N THR A 74 8.90 6.37 13.20
CA THR A 74 10.15 7.09 12.92
C THR A 74 10.10 7.92 11.64
N TYR A 75 9.07 7.72 10.81
CA TYR A 75 8.90 8.39 9.53
C TYR A 75 7.89 9.53 9.60
N SER A 76 8.03 10.48 8.69
CA SER A 76 7.15 11.62 8.53
C SER A 76 6.00 11.33 7.56
N SER A 77 6.25 10.58 6.49
CA SER A 77 5.26 10.25 5.47
C SER A 77 5.47 8.89 4.82
N LEU A 78 4.38 8.36 4.25
CA LEU A 78 4.33 7.21 3.36
C LEU A 78 3.96 7.72 1.97
N HIS A 79 4.74 7.33 0.98
CA HIS A 79 4.56 7.68 -0.41
C HIS A 79 4.30 6.42 -1.23
N PHE A 80 3.42 6.52 -2.21
CA PHE A 80 3.20 5.49 -3.23
C PHE A 80 2.52 6.08 -4.45
N LYS A 81 2.77 5.49 -5.62
CA LYS A 81 1.98 5.75 -6.82
C LYS A 81 0.84 4.75 -6.90
N PHE A 82 -0.35 5.23 -7.25
CA PHE A 82 -1.57 4.44 -7.35
C PHE A 82 -2.28 4.68 -8.68
N LYS A 83 -2.80 3.62 -9.29
CA LYS A 83 -3.72 3.68 -10.43
C LYS A 83 -4.81 2.63 -10.27
N GLY A 84 -6.05 3.02 -10.52
CA GLY A 84 -7.20 2.12 -10.50
C GLY A 84 -8.49 2.88 -10.77
N ASN A 85 -9.57 2.16 -11.04
CA ASN A 85 -10.89 2.75 -11.27
C ASN A 85 -11.62 3.00 -9.93
N TYR A 86 -11.02 3.85 -9.09
CA TYR A 86 -11.50 4.16 -7.74
C TYR A 86 -11.47 5.68 -7.50
N SER A 87 -12.34 6.18 -6.63
CA SER A 87 -12.31 7.59 -6.20
C SER A 87 -11.36 7.83 -5.02
N SER A 88 -10.90 6.77 -4.38
CA SER A 88 -10.07 6.81 -3.17
C SER A 88 -9.20 5.57 -3.05
N VAL A 89 -8.23 5.62 -2.14
CA VAL A 89 -7.40 4.49 -1.70
C VAL A 89 -7.39 4.48 -0.18
N ARG A 90 -7.29 3.30 0.43
CA ARG A 90 -7.23 3.15 1.88
C ARG A 90 -5.84 2.70 2.31
N VAL A 91 -5.39 3.23 3.44
CA VAL A 91 -4.15 2.83 4.10
C VAL A 91 -4.48 2.45 5.53
N LYS A 92 -4.04 1.26 5.93
CA LYS A 92 -4.25 0.73 7.27
C LYS A 92 -2.93 0.33 7.90
N PHE A 93 -2.68 0.80 9.11
CA PHE A 93 -1.63 0.26 9.98
C PHE A 93 -2.23 -0.74 10.97
N SER A 94 -1.50 -1.77 11.37
CA SER A 94 -1.98 -2.74 12.34
C SER A 94 -0.84 -3.41 13.10
N ASN A 95 -1.22 -4.20 14.08
CA ASN A 95 -0.40 -5.24 14.69
C ASN A 95 -1.32 -6.40 15.06
N THR A 96 -0.76 -7.52 15.53
CA THR A 96 -1.51 -8.72 15.91
C THR A 96 -2.55 -8.52 17.02
N THR A 97 -2.61 -7.34 17.65
CA THR A 97 -3.45 -7.01 18.81
C THR A 97 -4.38 -5.80 18.60
N ILE A 98 -4.23 -5.00 17.54
CA ILE A 98 -5.03 -3.80 17.26
C ILE A 98 -5.98 -4.05 16.09
N GLY A 99 -7.28 -3.85 16.37
CA GLY A 99 -8.38 -3.91 15.40
C GLY A 99 -8.43 -2.71 14.43
N PRO A 100 -9.56 -2.49 13.72
CA PRO A 100 -9.67 -1.64 12.52
C PRO A 100 -9.46 -0.12 12.71
N GLU A 101 -9.03 0.35 13.87
CA GLU A 101 -9.02 1.77 14.26
C GLU A 101 -7.96 2.63 13.56
N LEU A 102 -7.08 2.01 12.78
CA LEU A 102 -6.01 2.68 12.02
C LEU A 102 -6.19 2.52 10.50
N GLU A 103 -7.41 2.28 10.03
CA GLU A 103 -7.73 2.38 8.59
C GLU A 103 -8.20 3.79 8.24
N LYS A 104 -7.60 4.39 7.22
CA LYS A 104 -8.00 5.69 6.69
C LYS A 104 -8.22 5.63 5.19
N GLU A 105 -9.22 6.36 4.73
CA GLU A 105 -9.53 6.55 3.32
C GLU A 105 -9.03 7.91 2.83
N TYR A 106 -8.32 7.90 1.71
CA TYR A 106 -7.75 9.07 1.06
C TYR A 106 -8.37 9.24 -0.33
N GLN A 107 -9.11 10.34 -0.53
CA GLN A 107 -9.70 10.65 -1.84
C GLN A 107 -8.62 11.04 -2.84
N LEU A 108 -8.73 10.58 -4.09
CA LEU A 108 -7.80 10.97 -5.16
C LEU A 108 -8.00 12.43 -5.58
N ALA A 109 -9.15 13.03 -5.27
CA ALA A 109 -9.42 14.45 -5.41
C ALA A 109 -9.09 15.23 -4.12
N SER A 110 -7.99 14.90 -3.44
CA SER A 110 -7.56 15.56 -2.20
C SER A 110 -6.12 16.08 -2.28
N ALA A 111 -5.70 16.88 -1.30
CA ALA A 111 -4.35 17.40 -1.21
C ALA A 111 -3.27 16.32 -0.99
N ASN A 112 -3.68 15.09 -0.65
CA ASN A 112 -2.77 13.96 -0.48
C ASN A 112 -2.48 13.22 -1.79
N ALA A 113 -3.12 13.62 -2.90
CA ALA A 113 -3.04 12.96 -4.19
C ALA A 113 -2.64 13.96 -5.28
N MET A 114 -1.48 13.76 -5.90
CA MET A 114 -1.02 14.52 -7.06
C MET A 114 -1.32 13.73 -8.33
N ASP A 115 -2.15 14.28 -9.22
CA ASP A 115 -2.43 13.69 -10.53
C ASP A 115 -1.17 13.72 -11.42
N LEU A 116 -0.73 12.55 -11.86
CA LEU A 116 0.42 12.35 -12.75
C LEU A 116 0.01 12.16 -14.21
N GLY A 117 -1.29 12.14 -14.50
CA GLY A 117 -1.85 11.76 -15.80
C GLY A 117 -1.94 10.25 -15.99
N ASN A 118 -2.61 9.83 -17.08
CA ASN A 118 -2.83 8.41 -17.43
C ASN A 118 -3.47 7.56 -16.32
N GLY A 119 -4.23 8.20 -15.42
CA GLY A 119 -4.89 7.58 -14.28
C GLY A 119 -3.98 7.31 -13.07
N TRP A 120 -2.72 7.74 -13.11
CA TRP A 120 -1.78 7.62 -12.00
C TRP A 120 -1.86 8.81 -11.05
N TYR A 121 -1.81 8.53 -9.76
CA TYR A 121 -1.70 9.51 -8.69
C TYR A 121 -0.49 9.20 -7.83
N GLU A 122 0.29 10.20 -7.46
CA GLU A 122 1.25 10.09 -6.37
C GLU A 122 0.56 10.46 -5.06
N MET A 123 0.52 9.50 -4.14
CA MET A 123 -0.07 9.63 -2.82
C MET A 123 1.02 9.99 -1.81
N SER A 124 0.77 10.99 -0.97
CA SER A 124 1.61 11.32 0.19
C SER A 124 0.76 11.34 1.44
N ILE A 125 1.00 10.37 2.31
CA ILE A 125 0.23 10.12 3.53
C ILE A 125 1.07 10.52 4.72
N ARG A 126 0.58 11.46 5.53
CA ARG A 126 1.31 11.90 6.73
C ARG A 126 1.20 10.86 7.83
N MET A 127 2.32 10.47 8.42
CA MET A 127 2.31 9.55 9.57
C MET A 127 1.57 10.14 10.77
N SER A 128 1.57 11.47 10.92
CA SER A 128 0.80 12.19 11.93
C SER A 128 -0.72 12.06 11.78
N ASP A 129 -1.22 11.56 10.65
CA ASP A 129 -2.64 11.23 10.51
C ASP A 129 -3.02 10.10 11.46
N TYR A 130 -2.08 9.20 11.78
CA TYR A 130 -2.34 8.02 12.59
C TYR A 130 -1.95 8.30 14.06
N PRO A 131 -2.90 8.23 15.01
CA PRO A 131 -2.64 8.62 16.39
C PRO A 131 -1.78 7.61 17.16
N VAL A 132 -1.67 6.37 16.67
CA VAL A 132 -0.93 5.28 17.33
C VAL A 132 -0.16 4.48 16.29
N LEU A 133 1.10 4.84 16.06
CA LEU A 133 2.03 4.08 15.20
C LEU A 133 3.10 3.33 16.00
N THR A 134 3.29 3.65 17.27
CA THR A 134 4.39 3.14 18.14
C THR A 134 4.34 1.64 18.38
N THR A 135 3.25 0.97 18.02
CA THR A 135 3.08 -0.48 18.17
C THR A 135 2.75 -1.16 16.85
N ALA A 136 2.65 -0.44 15.74
CA ALA A 136 2.35 -1.03 14.44
C ALA A 136 3.50 -1.93 13.99
N THR A 137 3.17 -3.13 13.51
CA THR A 137 4.13 -4.12 12.97
C THR A 137 3.86 -4.44 11.50
N GLU A 138 2.80 -3.84 10.95
CA GLU A 138 2.36 -4.08 9.58
C GLU A 138 1.53 -2.89 9.08
N PHE A 139 1.46 -2.78 7.76
CA PHE A 139 0.53 -1.87 7.10
C PHE A 139 0.10 -2.42 5.75
N ALA A 140 -1.00 -1.91 5.20
CA ALA A 140 -1.41 -2.22 3.85
C ALA A 140 -1.98 -1.00 3.12
N ILE A 141 -1.84 -1.06 1.80
CA ILE A 141 -2.57 -0.23 0.85
C ILE A 141 -3.68 -1.11 0.25
N LEU A 142 -4.93 -0.65 0.33
CA LEU A 142 -6.08 -1.48 -0.03
C LEU A 142 -7.22 -0.68 -0.68
N ASN A 143 -8.04 -1.41 -1.44
CA ASN A 143 -9.27 -0.92 -2.06
C ASN A 143 -10.38 -1.97 -1.94
N PHE A 144 -11.61 -1.51 -1.70
CA PHE A 144 -12.82 -2.33 -1.78
C PHE A 144 -13.47 -2.14 -3.15
N GLY A 145 -13.78 -3.23 -3.83
CA GLY A 145 -14.30 -3.25 -5.19
C GLY A 145 -13.71 -4.40 -6.00
N THR A 146 -14.16 -4.52 -7.25
CA THR A 146 -13.81 -5.61 -8.15
C THR A 146 -12.71 -5.24 -9.15
N ASP A 147 -12.47 -3.95 -9.35
CA ASP A 147 -11.55 -3.48 -10.38
C ASP A 147 -10.10 -3.67 -9.94
N PRO A 148 -9.20 -4.15 -10.81
CA PRO A 148 -7.77 -4.18 -10.50
C PRO A 148 -7.22 -2.79 -10.20
N PHE A 149 -6.19 -2.75 -9.36
CA PHE A 149 -5.40 -1.54 -9.14
C PHE A 149 -3.91 -1.87 -9.17
N TYR A 150 -3.11 -0.82 -9.34
CA TYR A 150 -1.68 -0.91 -9.54
C TYR A 150 -0.97 0.03 -8.57
N LEU A 151 0.15 -0.45 -8.04
CA LEU A 151 1.02 0.32 -7.16
C LEU A 151 2.44 0.36 -7.71
N THR A 152 3.14 1.46 -7.47
CA THR A 152 4.61 1.47 -7.56
C THR A 152 5.21 2.53 -6.65
N ASP A 153 6.54 2.53 -6.53
CA ASP A 153 7.34 3.51 -5.77
C ASP A 153 6.79 3.73 -4.36
N ILE A 154 6.68 2.63 -3.62
CA ILE A 154 6.20 2.60 -2.24
C ILE A 154 7.40 2.84 -1.32
N TYR A 155 7.37 3.88 -0.50
CA TYR A 155 8.46 4.19 0.44
C TYR A 155 7.99 5.07 1.60
N PHE A 156 8.76 5.04 2.68
CA PHE A 156 8.63 5.99 3.79
C PHE A 156 9.74 7.04 3.71
N GLU A 157 9.44 8.26 4.17
CA GLU A 157 10.36 9.40 4.32
C GLU A 157 10.37 9.90 5.77
#